data_AF-T0VB78-F1
#
_entry.id   AF-T0VB78-F1
#
_cell.length_a   1.000
_cell.length_b   1.000
_cell.length_c   1.000
_cell.angle_alpha   90.00
_cell.angle_beta   90.00
_cell.angle_gamma   90.00
#
_symmetry.space_group_name_H-M   'P 1'
#
loop_
_entity.id
_entity.type
_entity.pdbx_description
1 polymer ?
#
loop_
_entity_poly.entity_id
_entity_poly.type
_entity_poly.pdbx_seq_one_letter_code
_entity_poly.pdbx_strand_id
1 'polypeptide(L)'
;MLFATALATFLTGVTEPIEYMFMFIATPLYIIYALVQGAAFAMADLVNLRVHSFGSIEFLTRTPMAINAGLALDIFNFVWVTVLFAFIMYFIANFMIKKFNYATPGRNGNYEQNDDAPAGDGAAAGAATSSASSQVINIINLLGGRANIVDVDACMTRLRVTVKDAEKVGTEEQWKAEGAMGLVMKGQGVQAIYGPKADVLKSDIQDVLDSGEVIPETLPSQMTAVQKAEATFKGVTDEVHSVADGEVINIEDVKDPVFSQKMMGDGFAVEPENGHIVSPVAGKVTSVFPTKHALGLVTDNGLEVLVHIGLDTVSLEGKPFEVKVSEGQTVAAGDLLVEADLDAIREAGRETSTIVVFTNADAIKSVKVEHTGKLAANAPVATVEL
;
A
#
# COMPACT_ATOMS: atom_id res chain seq x y z
N MET A 1 7.12 -4.50 15.93
CA MET A 1 8.46 -4.71 15.32
C MET A 1 9.64 -3.90 15.89
N LEU A 2 9.50 -2.60 16.20
CA LEU A 2 10.68 -1.75 16.50
C LEU A 2 11.51 -2.12 17.72
N PHE A 3 10.90 -2.71 18.74
CA PHE A 3 11.65 -3.16 19.92
C PHE A 3 12.67 -4.24 19.57
N ALA A 4 12.33 -5.18 18.68
CA ALA A 4 13.23 -6.26 18.28
C ALA A 4 14.42 -5.73 17.47
N THR A 5 14.17 -4.83 16.51
CA THR A 5 15.23 -4.18 15.72
C THR A 5 16.10 -3.27 16.59
N ALA A 6 15.49 -2.45 17.46
CA ALA A 6 16.23 -1.61 18.39
C ALA A 6 17.07 -2.42 19.39
N LEU A 7 16.51 -3.53 19.90
CA LEU A 7 17.23 -4.45 20.78
C LEU A 7 18.37 -5.14 20.03
N ALA A 8 18.15 -5.61 18.81
CA ALA A 8 19.20 -6.20 17.98
C ALA A 8 20.33 -5.20 17.72
N THR A 9 20.02 -3.98 17.25
CA THR A 9 21.00 -2.92 17.02
C THR A 9 21.74 -2.54 18.31
N PHE A 10 21.05 -2.43 19.45
CA PHE A 10 21.69 -2.13 20.73
C PHE A 10 22.66 -3.24 21.18
N LEU A 11 22.29 -4.51 20.97
CA LEU A 11 23.09 -5.65 21.39
C LEU A 11 24.28 -5.91 20.45
N THR A 12 24.06 -5.87 19.13
CA THR A 12 25.04 -6.28 18.12
C THR A 12 25.79 -5.12 17.48
N GLY A 13 25.23 -3.91 17.51
CA GLY A 13 25.79 -2.76 16.80
C GLY A 13 25.41 -2.65 15.33
N VAL A 14 24.61 -3.58 14.80
CA VAL A 14 24.20 -3.56 13.40
C VAL A 14 23.08 -2.52 13.22
N THR A 15 23.44 -1.37 12.66
CA THR A 15 22.53 -0.22 12.46
C THR A 15 21.95 -0.13 11.04
N GLU A 16 22.56 -0.82 10.06
CA GLU A 16 22.19 -0.77 8.64
C GLU A 16 20.67 -0.87 8.38
N PRO A 17 19.91 -1.79 9.02
CA PRO A 17 18.48 -1.90 8.75
C PRO A 17 17.70 -0.65 9.15
N ILE A 18 18.10 0.03 10.23
CA ILE A 18 17.44 1.26 10.69
C ILE A 18 17.89 2.44 9.82
N GLU A 19 19.18 2.53 9.54
CA GLU A 19 19.75 3.60 8.73
C GLU A 19 19.19 3.62 7.31
N TYR A 20 19.03 2.46 6.68
CA TYR A 20 18.43 2.36 5.35
C TYR A 20 16.98 2.85 5.35
N MET A 21 16.20 2.53 6.38
CA MET A 21 14.83 3.05 6.49
C MET A 21 14.84 4.59 6.52
N PHE A 22 15.67 5.21 7.36
CA PHE A 22 15.73 6.68 7.46
C PHE A 22 16.32 7.35 6.21
N MET A 23 17.23 6.69 5.49
CA MET A 23 17.83 7.23 4.27
C MET A 23 16.78 7.54 3.20
N PHE A 24 15.79 6.67 3.03
CA PHE A 24 14.72 6.83 2.04
C PHE A 24 13.49 7.58 2.58
N ILE A 25 13.17 7.38 3.86
CA ILE A 25 11.94 7.93 4.47
C ILE A 25 12.13 9.38 4.96
N ALA A 26 13.31 9.69 5.48
CA ALA A 26 13.60 10.98 6.10
C ALA A 26 15.04 11.40 5.81
N THR A 27 15.37 11.52 4.51
CA THR A 27 16.72 11.85 4.03
C THR A 27 17.35 13.05 4.73
N PRO A 28 16.64 14.17 5.03
CA PRO A 28 17.23 15.27 5.79
C PRO A 28 17.69 14.86 7.20
N LEU A 29 16.92 14.01 7.89
CA LEU A 29 17.29 13.49 9.20
C LEU A 29 18.50 12.55 9.10
N TYR A 30 18.57 11.73 8.05
CA TYR A 30 19.71 10.86 7.78
C TYR A 30 21.01 11.66 7.51
N ILE A 31 20.94 12.76 6.75
CA ILE A 31 22.11 13.64 6.53
C ILE A 31 22.62 14.22 7.85
N ILE A 32 21.72 14.70 8.71
CA ILE A 32 22.10 15.21 10.02
C ILE A 32 22.68 14.10 10.90
N TYR A 33 22.08 12.91 10.89
CA TYR A 33 22.63 11.74 11.57
C TYR A 33 24.08 11.45 11.13
N ALA A 34 24.37 11.44 9.82
CA ALA A 34 25.71 11.20 9.30
C ALA A 34 26.73 12.27 9.77
N LEU A 35 26.31 13.54 9.86
CA LEU A 35 27.15 14.62 10.41
C LEU A 35 27.42 14.43 11.90
N VAL A 36 26.40 14.06 12.68
CA VAL A 36 26.54 13.76 14.11
C VAL A 36 27.46 12.56 14.33
N GLN A 37 27.37 11.53 13.49
CA GLN A 37 28.26 10.36 13.53
C GLN A 37 29.71 10.72 13.20
N GLY A 38 29.93 11.59 12.21
CA GLY A 38 31.25 12.14 11.90
C GLY A 38 31.83 12.94 13.08
N ALA A 39 31.00 13.74 13.75
CA ALA A 39 31.40 14.48 14.95
C ALA A 39 31.71 13.54 16.13
N ALA A 40 30.96 12.46 16.30
CA ALA A 40 31.22 11.44 17.32
C ALA A 40 32.56 10.75 17.07
N PHE A 41 32.91 10.47 15.82
CA PHE A 41 34.21 9.90 15.47
C PHE A 41 35.35 10.89 15.72
N ALA A 42 35.16 12.17 15.39
CA ALA A 42 36.14 13.23 15.66
C ALA A 42 36.44 13.43 17.15
N MET A 43 35.55 12.99 18.06
CA MET A 43 35.84 13.00 19.50
C MET A 43 37.01 12.11 19.90
N ALA A 44 37.38 11.12 19.09
CA ALA A 44 38.55 10.29 19.34
C ALA A 44 39.87 11.08 19.31
N ASP A 45 39.88 12.25 18.66
CA ASP A 45 41.04 13.15 18.66
C ASP A 45 41.08 14.06 19.90
N LEU A 46 39.93 14.27 20.56
CA LEU A 46 39.80 15.14 21.72
C LEU A 46 39.90 14.39 23.05
N VAL A 47 39.44 13.13 23.05
CA VAL A 47 39.34 12.28 24.23
C VAL A 47 40.02 10.96 23.90
N ASN A 48 40.82 10.44 24.83
CA ASN A 48 41.44 9.13 24.67
C ASN A 48 40.36 8.03 24.63
N LEU A 49 40.00 7.62 23.42
CA LEU A 49 39.02 6.58 23.09
C LEU A 49 39.75 5.37 22.48
N ARG A 50 40.69 4.80 23.23
CA ARG A 50 41.43 3.60 22.78
C ARG A 50 40.58 2.33 22.80
N VAL A 51 39.46 2.37 23.53
CA VAL A 51 38.45 1.32 23.55
C VAL A 51 37.31 1.73 22.63
N HIS A 52 36.94 0.84 21.71
CA HIS A 52 35.77 0.97 20.85
C HIS A 52 34.97 -0.32 20.87
N SER A 53 33.67 -0.19 20.60
CA SER A 53 32.75 -1.29 20.45
C SER A 53 31.65 -0.88 19.50
N PHE A 54 31.21 -1.80 18.65
CA PHE A 54 30.10 -1.56 17.73
C PHE A 54 28.76 -1.87 18.41
N GLY A 55 28.71 -2.84 19.33
CA GLY A 55 27.50 -3.21 20.08
C GLY A 55 27.73 -3.43 21.58
N SER A 56 26.65 -3.59 22.35
CA SER A 56 26.74 -3.78 23.81
C SER A 56 27.32 -5.14 24.22
N ILE A 57 27.09 -6.19 23.43
CA ILE A 57 27.66 -7.53 23.71
C ILE A 57 29.17 -7.51 23.54
N GLU A 58 29.67 -6.90 22.46
CA GLU A 58 31.10 -6.74 22.23
C GLU A 58 31.73 -5.90 23.35
N PHE A 59 31.06 -4.81 23.77
CA PHE A 59 31.56 -3.93 24.82
C PHE A 59 31.72 -4.69 26.14
N LEU A 60 30.69 -5.43 26.55
CA LEU A 60 30.70 -6.22 27.80
C LEU A 60 31.75 -7.33 27.77
N THR A 61 31.92 -8.01 26.64
CA THR A 61 32.91 -9.09 26.52
C THR A 61 34.35 -8.58 26.44
N ARG A 62 34.57 -7.37 25.90
CA ARG A 62 35.90 -6.71 25.88
C ARG A 62 36.27 -5.99 27.17
N THR A 63 35.28 -5.61 27.98
CA THR A 63 35.50 -4.83 29.21
C THR A 63 36.53 -5.47 30.17
N PRO A 64 36.48 -6.78 30.48
CA PRO A 64 37.49 -7.40 31.36
C PRO A 64 38.91 -7.34 30.79
N MET A 65 39.06 -7.52 29.48
CA MET A 65 40.36 -7.44 28.81
C MET A 65 40.91 -6.01 28.84
N ALA A 66 40.06 -5.02 28.57
CA ALA A 66 40.44 -3.60 28.61
C ALA A 66 40.85 -3.14 30.02
N ILE A 67 40.15 -3.61 31.06
CA ILE A 67 40.54 -3.36 32.46
C ILE A 67 41.90 -3.98 32.77
N ASN A 68 42.11 -5.24 32.39
CA ASN A 68 43.39 -5.94 32.60
C ASN A 68 44.55 -5.30 31.83
N ALA A 69 44.27 -4.64 30.71
CA ALA A 69 45.23 -3.87 29.93
C ALA A 69 45.50 -2.45 30.48
N GLY A 70 44.88 -2.07 31.61
CA GLY A 70 45.06 -0.74 32.23
C GLY A 70 44.26 0.38 31.56
N LEU A 71 43.26 0.06 30.73
CA LEU A 71 42.46 1.02 29.96
C LEU A 71 41.14 1.40 30.65
N ALA A 72 41.04 1.27 31.97
CA ALA A 72 39.80 1.53 32.70
C ALA A 72 39.27 2.97 32.52
N LEU A 73 40.17 3.96 32.42
CA LEU A 73 39.78 5.36 32.16
C LEU A 73 39.25 5.55 30.73
N ASP A 74 39.74 4.80 29.75
CA ASP A 74 39.25 4.84 28.37
C ASP A 74 37.84 4.23 28.27
N ILE A 75 37.51 3.24 29.10
CA ILE A 75 36.15 2.70 29.20
C ILE A 75 35.19 3.77 29.72
N PHE A 76 35.60 4.51 30.76
CA PHE A 76 34.81 5.65 31.24
C PHE A 76 34.61 6.69 30.13
N ASN A 77 35.70 7.03 29.41
CA ASN A 77 35.66 7.96 28.29
C ASN A 77 34.69 7.53 27.19
N PHE A 78 34.78 6.26 26.80
CA PHE A 78 33.88 5.67 25.82
C PHE A 78 32.42 5.81 26.25
N VAL A 79 32.09 5.41 27.48
CA VAL A 79 30.70 5.44 27.98
C VAL A 79 30.12 6.85 27.98
N TRP A 80 30.82 7.85 28.54
CA TRP A 80 30.25 9.20 28.62
C TRP A 80 30.14 9.86 27.25
N VAL A 81 31.09 9.61 26.33
CA VAL A 81 31.00 10.10 24.94
C VAL A 81 29.80 9.46 24.24
N THR A 82 29.60 8.15 24.37
CA THR A 82 28.43 7.47 23.80
C THR A 82 27.12 8.04 24.35
N VAL A 83 27.03 8.26 25.66
CA VAL A 83 25.82 8.85 26.30
C VAL A 83 25.59 10.28 25.82
N LEU A 84 26.64 11.09 25.69
CA LEU A 84 26.54 12.45 25.18
C LEU A 84 25.96 12.49 23.76
N PHE A 85 26.49 11.68 22.84
CA PHE A 85 26.02 11.66 21.45
C PHE A 85 24.63 11.00 21.32
N ALA A 86 24.31 10.01 22.15
CA ALA A 86 22.95 9.48 22.23
C ALA A 86 21.95 10.57 22.65
N PHE A 87 22.30 11.39 23.65
CA PHE A 87 21.47 12.52 24.08
C PHE A 87 21.32 13.55 22.97
N ILE A 88 22.44 14.00 22.36
CA ILE A 88 22.41 14.96 21.25
C ILE A 88 21.51 14.46 20.12
N MET A 89 21.71 13.21 19.68
CA MET A 89 20.94 12.63 18.58
C MET A 89 19.46 12.47 18.93
N TYR A 90 19.13 12.06 20.17
CA TYR A 90 17.75 11.95 20.62
C TYR A 90 17.00 13.29 20.51
N PHE A 91 17.61 14.38 20.97
CA PHE A 91 16.96 15.69 20.91
C PHE A 91 16.86 16.23 19.49
N ILE A 92 17.90 16.07 18.67
CA ILE A 92 17.88 16.45 17.24
C ILE A 92 16.78 15.67 16.51
N ALA A 93 16.77 14.34 16.63
CA ALA A 93 15.77 13.50 16.00
C ALA A 93 14.36 13.87 16.47
N ASN A 94 14.14 13.94 17.79
CA ASN A 94 12.84 14.28 18.35
C ASN A 94 12.35 15.67 17.90
N PHE A 95 13.24 16.66 17.83
CA PHE A 95 12.91 17.99 17.31
C PHE A 95 12.53 17.93 15.83
N MET A 96 13.36 17.32 14.99
CA MET A 96 13.14 17.23 13.55
C MET A 96 11.87 16.45 13.21
N ILE A 97 11.67 15.29 13.85
CA ILE A 97 10.50 14.43 13.68
C ILE A 97 9.21 15.17 14.08
N LYS A 98 9.22 15.96 15.16
CA LYS A 98 8.04 16.73 15.60
C LYS A 98 7.80 17.98 14.77
N LYS A 99 8.87 18.70 14.41
CA LYS A 99 8.78 19.99 13.69
C LYS A 99 8.40 19.82 12.23
N PHE A 100 8.96 18.80 11.57
CA PHE A 100 8.79 18.56 10.14
C PHE A 100 7.87 17.37 9.83
N ASN A 101 7.28 16.76 10.87
CA ASN A 101 6.38 15.62 10.76
C ASN A 101 6.94 14.46 9.93
N TYR A 102 8.25 14.21 10.01
CA TYR A 102 8.87 13.11 9.28
C TYR A 102 8.20 11.78 9.63
N ALA A 103 7.96 10.96 8.61
CA ALA A 103 7.53 9.59 8.81
C ALA A 103 8.64 8.83 9.53
N THR A 104 8.27 7.99 10.48
CA THR A 104 9.22 7.12 11.19
C THR A 104 8.66 5.72 11.18
N PRO A 105 9.50 4.68 11.28
CA PRO A 105 8.99 3.34 11.51
C PRO A 105 7.99 3.37 12.70
N GLY A 106 6.81 2.77 12.55
CA GLY A 106 5.76 2.77 13.58
C GLY A 106 5.00 4.09 13.82
N ARG A 107 5.25 5.15 13.03
CA ARG A 107 4.49 6.42 13.06
C ARG A 107 4.26 6.94 11.64
N ASN A 108 3.02 7.31 11.30
CA ASN A 108 2.62 7.68 9.93
C ASN A 108 2.85 6.53 8.93
N GLY A 109 2.36 5.32 9.26
CA GLY A 109 2.10 4.25 8.28
C GLY A 109 3.30 3.63 7.57
N ASN A 110 4.54 3.87 8.01
CA ASN A 110 5.69 3.57 7.14
C ASN A 110 6.22 2.12 7.20
N TYR A 111 5.38 1.19 6.77
CA TYR A 111 5.77 -0.08 6.14
C TYR A 111 5.30 -0.14 4.69
N GLU A 112 5.18 1.02 4.03
CA GLU A 112 4.99 1.06 2.59
C GLU A 112 6.33 1.31 1.93
N GLN A 113 6.95 0.22 1.49
CA GLN A 113 7.76 0.28 0.27
C GLN A 113 7.27 -0.85 -0.64
N ASN A 114 6.15 -0.56 -1.32
CA ASN A 114 6.09 -0.82 -2.74
C ASN A 114 6.48 0.50 -3.41
N ASP A 115 7.55 0.48 -4.19
CA ASP A 115 7.85 1.54 -5.14
C ASP A 115 6.66 1.65 -6.11
N ASP A 116 5.90 2.75 -6.02
CA ASP A 116 5.19 3.43 -7.13
C ASP A 116 4.10 4.40 -6.64
N ALA A 117 4.48 5.50 -5.98
CA ALA A 117 3.63 6.69 -5.91
C ALA A 117 4.49 7.96 -5.74
N PRO A 118 4.34 9.00 -6.59
CA PRO A 118 5.11 10.23 -6.46
C PRO A 118 4.56 11.10 -5.32
N ALA A 119 5.48 11.74 -4.61
CA ALA A 119 5.20 12.70 -3.56
C ALA A 119 4.51 13.97 -4.12
N GLY A 120 3.36 14.32 -3.56
CA GLY A 120 2.68 15.59 -3.74
C GLY A 120 2.40 16.26 -2.40
N ASP A 121 2.86 17.50 -2.25
CA ASP A 121 2.79 18.32 -1.04
C ASP A 121 1.36 18.66 -0.57
N GLY A 122 1.13 18.48 0.73
CA GLY A 122 0.49 19.45 1.62
C GLY A 122 -0.98 19.85 1.41
N ALA A 123 -1.89 19.19 2.13
CA ALA A 123 -3.10 19.83 2.67
C ALA A 123 -3.67 19.11 3.92
N ALA A 124 -3.70 19.85 5.03
CA ALA A 124 -4.61 19.80 6.17
C ALA A 124 -5.03 18.42 6.78
N ALA A 125 -4.32 18.02 7.84
CA ALA A 125 -4.80 17.01 8.79
C ALA A 125 -5.83 17.62 9.75
N GLY A 126 -7.11 17.33 9.49
CA GLY A 126 -8.19 17.41 10.47
C GLY A 126 -8.51 16.03 11.04
N ALA A 127 -8.39 15.89 12.35
CA ALA A 127 -9.02 14.89 13.23
C ALA A 127 -8.96 13.40 12.79
N ALA A 128 -7.92 12.68 13.22
CA ALA A 128 -7.92 11.22 13.27
C ALA A 128 -8.45 10.73 14.63
N THR A 129 -9.74 10.42 14.68
CA THR A 129 -10.31 9.46 15.63
C THR A 129 -10.18 8.08 15.00
N SER A 130 -9.75 7.11 15.80
CA SER A 130 -9.58 5.70 15.46
C SER A 130 -10.83 5.11 14.79
N SER A 131 -10.73 4.83 13.49
CA SER A 131 -11.57 3.84 12.83
C SER A 131 -10.66 2.66 12.49
N ALA A 132 -10.86 1.51 13.14
CA ALA A 132 -10.23 0.26 12.70
C ALA A 132 -10.46 0.11 11.19
N SER A 133 -9.42 -0.22 10.43
CA SER A 133 -9.54 -0.44 8.99
C SER A 133 -10.57 -1.55 8.73
N SER A 134 -11.47 -1.35 7.77
CA SER A 134 -12.54 -2.30 7.40
C SER A 134 -12.02 -3.73 7.22
N GLN A 135 -10.81 -3.86 6.66
CA GLN A 135 -10.12 -5.14 6.47
C GLN A 135 -9.84 -5.89 7.78
N VAL A 136 -9.44 -5.22 8.86
CA VAL A 136 -9.11 -5.85 10.15
C VAL A 136 -10.37 -6.41 10.80
N ILE A 137 -11.47 -5.66 10.72
CA ILE A 137 -12.78 -6.10 11.22
C ILE A 137 -13.23 -7.35 10.45
N ASN A 138 -13.11 -7.33 9.13
CA ASN A 138 -13.48 -8.46 8.28
C ASN A 138 -12.64 -9.70 8.57
N ILE A 139 -11.32 -9.57 8.74
CA ILE A 139 -10.44 -10.68 9.10
C ILE A 139 -10.87 -11.30 10.44
N ILE A 140 -11.20 -10.48 11.44
CA ILE A 140 -11.67 -10.97 12.75
C ILE A 140 -12.99 -11.76 12.59
N ASN A 141 -13.87 -11.31 11.71
CA ASN A 141 -15.13 -12.00 11.43
C ASN A 141 -14.92 -13.30 10.64
N LEU A 142 -13.98 -13.32 9.68
CA LEU A 142 -13.54 -14.55 9.00
C LEU A 142 -12.90 -15.56 9.93
N LEU A 143 -12.35 -15.12 11.07
CA LEU A 143 -11.84 -16.01 12.10
C LEU A 143 -12.95 -16.55 13.03
N GLY A 144 -14.22 -16.25 12.76
CA GLY A 144 -15.36 -16.65 13.60
C GLY A 144 -15.63 -15.70 14.77
N GLY A 145 -15.14 -14.46 14.67
CA GLY A 145 -15.30 -13.40 15.67
C GLY A 145 -14.29 -13.48 16.83
N ARG A 146 -14.25 -12.41 17.62
CA ARG A 146 -13.34 -12.26 18.78
C ARG A 146 -13.35 -13.45 19.73
N ALA A 147 -14.52 -14.03 20.00
CA ALA A 147 -14.65 -15.14 20.94
C ALA A 147 -13.96 -16.43 20.46
N ASN A 148 -13.74 -16.57 19.15
CA ASN A 148 -13.12 -17.73 18.54
C ASN A 148 -11.59 -17.63 18.45
N ILE A 149 -11.02 -16.43 18.58
CA ILE A 149 -9.58 -16.20 18.50
C ILE A 149 -8.92 -16.52 19.85
N VAL A 150 -7.88 -17.33 19.84
CA VAL A 150 -7.07 -17.70 21.02
C VAL A 150 -5.76 -16.93 21.04
N ASP A 151 -5.09 -16.88 19.90
CA ASP A 151 -3.78 -16.26 19.74
C ASP A 151 -3.60 -15.76 18.30
N VAL A 152 -2.98 -14.59 18.16
CA VAL A 152 -2.69 -13.95 16.86
C VAL A 152 -1.21 -13.65 16.78
N ASP A 153 -0.55 -14.28 15.81
CA ASP A 153 0.86 -14.07 15.52
C ASP A 153 1.09 -13.88 14.02
N ALA A 154 2.30 -13.47 13.64
CA ALA A 154 2.68 -13.38 12.25
C ALA A 154 4.13 -13.77 12.04
N CYS A 155 4.40 -14.33 10.87
CA CYS A 155 5.75 -14.41 10.31
C CYS A 155 5.86 -13.43 9.12
N MET A 156 7.06 -13.31 8.52
CA MET A 156 7.34 -12.34 7.45
C MET A 156 6.29 -12.25 6.34
N THR A 157 5.61 -13.36 6.01
CA THR A 157 4.63 -13.40 4.92
C THR A 157 3.26 -13.94 5.29
N ARG A 158 3.05 -14.39 6.53
CA ARG A 158 1.81 -15.07 6.93
C ARG A 158 1.31 -14.63 8.29
N LEU A 159 0.02 -14.30 8.34
CA LEU A 159 -0.75 -14.17 9.56
C LEU A 159 -1.07 -15.58 10.07
N ARG A 160 -0.78 -15.84 11.34
CA ARG A 160 -0.97 -17.13 12.00
C ARG A 160 -1.93 -16.94 13.16
N VAL A 161 -3.09 -17.57 13.09
CA VAL A 161 -4.11 -17.45 14.12
C VAL A 161 -4.44 -18.82 14.67
N THR A 162 -4.48 -18.92 15.99
CA THR A 162 -5.03 -20.10 16.67
C THR A 162 -6.49 -19.80 17.01
N VAL A 163 -7.41 -20.64 16.53
CA VAL A 163 -8.84 -20.52 16.80
C VAL A 163 -9.35 -21.64 17.71
N LYS A 164 -10.45 -21.40 18.43
CA LYS A 164 -11.10 -22.43 19.25
C LYS A 164 -11.84 -23.45 18.38
N ASP A 165 -12.54 -22.94 17.37
CA ASP A 165 -13.38 -23.70 16.45
C ASP A 165 -12.99 -23.39 15.01
N ALA A 166 -12.49 -24.41 14.31
CA ALA A 166 -12.06 -24.29 12.92
C ALA A 166 -13.22 -24.23 11.93
N GLU A 167 -14.42 -24.69 12.30
CA GLU A 167 -15.59 -24.71 11.42
C GLU A 167 -16.20 -23.31 11.25
N LYS A 168 -15.88 -22.38 12.16
CA LYS A 168 -16.31 -20.98 12.09
C LYS A 168 -15.38 -20.12 11.23
N VAL A 169 -14.27 -20.68 10.75
CA VAL A 169 -13.33 -19.96 9.91
C VAL A 169 -13.85 -19.92 8.47
N GLY A 170 -13.81 -18.73 7.86
CA GLY A 170 -14.24 -18.50 6.48
C GLY A 170 -13.46 -19.31 5.44
N THR A 171 -14.04 -19.46 4.26
CA THR A 171 -13.47 -20.24 3.15
C THR A 171 -12.26 -19.53 2.53
N GLU A 172 -11.38 -20.28 1.84
CA GLU A 172 -10.22 -19.70 1.17
C GLU A 172 -10.57 -18.55 0.21
N GLU A 173 -11.73 -18.63 -0.45
CA GLU A 173 -12.26 -17.59 -1.34
C GLU A 173 -12.56 -16.28 -0.60
N GLN A 174 -13.11 -16.36 0.62
CA GLN A 174 -13.41 -15.20 1.44
C GLN A 174 -12.15 -14.54 1.98
N TRP A 175 -11.15 -15.36 2.33
CA TRP A 175 -9.84 -14.85 2.71
C TRP A 175 -9.12 -14.17 1.54
N LYS A 176 -9.27 -14.69 0.31
CA LYS A 176 -8.75 -14.05 -0.91
C LYS A 176 -9.43 -12.72 -1.20
N ALA A 177 -10.76 -12.64 -1.01
CA ALA A 177 -11.51 -11.39 -1.15
C ALA A 177 -11.02 -10.29 -0.18
N GLU A 178 -10.55 -10.68 1.01
CA GLU A 178 -9.93 -9.77 1.99
C GLU A 178 -8.42 -9.55 1.76
N GLY A 179 -7.90 -9.93 0.58
CA GLY A 179 -6.52 -9.67 0.15
C GLY A 179 -5.49 -10.73 0.55
N ALA A 180 -5.91 -11.91 1.02
CA ALA A 180 -4.97 -13.02 1.26
C ALA A 180 -4.57 -13.69 -0.06
N MET A 181 -3.28 -13.92 -0.28
CA MET A 181 -2.76 -14.67 -1.42
C MET A 181 -3.04 -16.18 -1.31
N GLY A 182 -3.37 -16.66 -0.12
CA GLY A 182 -3.70 -18.06 0.13
C GLY A 182 -4.02 -18.34 1.59
N LEU A 183 -4.75 -19.43 1.83
CA LEU A 183 -5.15 -19.88 3.16
C LEU A 183 -4.69 -21.32 3.39
N VAL A 184 -4.11 -21.59 4.56
CA VAL A 184 -3.74 -22.94 4.98
C VAL A 184 -4.35 -23.19 6.36
N MET A 185 -5.24 -24.17 6.45
CA MET A 185 -5.84 -24.60 7.71
C MET A 185 -5.31 -25.97 8.12
N LYS A 186 -4.85 -26.10 9.37
CA LYS A 186 -4.41 -27.38 9.95
C LYS A 186 -4.93 -27.51 11.37
N GLY A 187 -6.05 -28.21 11.52
CA GLY A 187 -6.75 -28.30 12.81
C GLY A 187 -7.22 -26.91 13.25
N GLN A 188 -6.79 -26.48 14.43
CA GLN A 188 -7.11 -25.17 15.02
C GLN A 188 -6.19 -24.03 14.56
N GLY A 189 -5.17 -24.32 13.74
CA GLY A 189 -4.25 -23.32 13.22
C GLY A 189 -4.69 -22.82 11.84
N VAL A 190 -4.93 -21.52 11.73
CA VAL A 190 -5.23 -20.79 10.49
C VAL A 190 -3.97 -20.03 10.06
N GLN A 191 -3.53 -20.19 8.82
CA GLN A 191 -2.42 -19.42 8.25
C GLN A 191 -2.85 -18.75 6.95
N ALA A 192 -2.98 -17.42 6.97
CA ALA A 192 -3.30 -16.62 5.80
C ALA A 192 -2.03 -15.93 5.27
N ILE A 193 -1.79 -16.00 3.97
CA ILE A 193 -0.62 -15.44 3.31
C ILE A 193 -0.94 -14.01 2.87
N TYR A 194 -0.38 -13.01 3.54
CA TYR A 194 -0.57 -11.58 3.22
C TYR A 194 0.71 -10.90 2.74
N GLY A 195 1.79 -11.68 2.57
CA GLY A 195 3.10 -11.13 2.25
C GLY A 195 3.62 -10.19 3.36
N PRO A 196 4.41 -9.17 3.04
CA PRO A 196 5.06 -8.30 4.04
C PRO A 196 4.07 -7.57 4.97
N LYS A 197 2.78 -7.51 4.59
CA LYS A 197 1.70 -6.90 5.38
C LYS A 197 1.25 -7.73 6.59
N ALA A 198 1.70 -8.98 6.71
CA ALA A 198 1.24 -9.90 7.75
C ALA A 198 1.51 -9.40 9.20
N ASP A 199 2.66 -8.74 9.45
CA ASP A 199 2.98 -8.22 10.79
C ASP A 199 2.14 -6.98 11.15
N VAL A 200 1.83 -6.15 10.16
CA VAL A 200 0.97 -4.98 10.33
C VAL A 200 -0.45 -5.43 10.69
N LEU A 201 -1.01 -6.34 9.89
CA LEU A 201 -2.35 -6.91 10.14
C LEU A 201 -2.44 -7.58 11.52
N LYS A 202 -1.39 -8.28 11.95
CA LYS A 202 -1.32 -8.84 13.31
C LYS A 202 -1.44 -7.74 14.37
N SER A 203 -0.66 -6.66 14.25
CA SER A 203 -0.70 -5.55 15.20
C SER A 203 -2.08 -4.93 15.27
N ASP A 204 -2.69 -4.64 14.12
CA ASP A 204 -3.99 -3.99 14.06
C ASP A 204 -5.11 -4.90 14.62
N ILE A 205 -5.07 -6.20 14.32
CA ILE A 205 -6.00 -7.19 14.89
C ILE A 205 -5.83 -7.23 16.41
N GLN A 206 -4.60 -7.26 16.91
CA GLN A 206 -4.32 -7.30 18.34
C GLN A 206 -4.83 -6.03 19.04
N ASP A 207 -4.62 -4.85 18.45
CA ASP A 207 -5.10 -3.58 18.98
C ASP A 207 -6.64 -3.54 19.08
N VAL A 208 -7.35 -4.07 18.07
CA VAL A 208 -8.82 -4.20 18.09
C VAL A 208 -9.30 -5.25 19.12
N LEU A 209 -8.55 -6.34 19.29
CA LEU A 209 -8.83 -7.31 20.34
C LEU A 209 -8.56 -6.72 21.72
N ASP A 210 -7.59 -5.84 21.92
CA ASP A 210 -7.31 -5.27 23.23
C ASP A 210 -8.19 -4.06 23.58
N SER A 211 -8.72 -3.33 22.57
CA SER A 211 -9.58 -2.15 22.75
C SER A 211 -10.92 -2.46 23.44
N GLY A 212 -11.40 -3.70 23.33
CA GLY A 212 -12.69 -4.10 23.89
C GLY A 212 -13.90 -3.54 23.13
N GLU A 213 -13.68 -2.90 21.98
CA GLU A 213 -14.78 -2.41 21.13
C GLU A 213 -15.65 -3.55 20.63
N VAL A 214 -16.96 -3.28 20.50
CA VAL A 214 -17.90 -4.23 19.93
C VAL A 214 -17.60 -4.34 18.44
N ILE A 215 -16.97 -5.44 18.06
CA ILE A 215 -16.70 -5.77 16.66
C ILE A 215 -18.05 -6.12 16.03
N PRO A 216 -18.54 -5.38 15.02
CA PRO A 216 -19.77 -5.73 14.35
C PRO A 216 -19.60 -7.12 13.71
N GLU A 217 -20.43 -8.07 14.09
CA GLU A 217 -20.41 -9.44 13.54
C GLU A 217 -20.87 -9.41 12.07
N THR A 218 -19.95 -9.59 11.14
CA THR A 218 -20.26 -9.85 9.72
C THR A 218 -19.83 -11.28 9.37
N LEU A 219 -20.64 -12.28 9.73
CA LEU A 219 -20.38 -13.67 9.33
C LEU A 219 -20.58 -13.87 7.82
N PRO A 220 -19.72 -14.65 7.14
CA PRO A 220 -19.78 -14.86 5.69
C PRO A 220 -21.09 -15.47 5.16
N SER A 221 -21.83 -16.22 6.00
CA SER A 221 -23.11 -16.81 5.61
C SER A 221 -24.27 -15.81 5.47
N GLN A 222 -24.03 -14.52 5.69
CA GLN A 222 -24.99 -13.45 5.41
C GLN A 222 -24.64 -12.61 4.18
N MET A 223 -23.56 -12.93 3.45
CA MET A 223 -23.21 -12.25 2.19
C MET A 223 -24.28 -12.42 1.09
N THR A 224 -25.16 -13.43 1.19
CA THR A 224 -26.22 -13.65 0.19
C THR A 224 -27.57 -13.01 0.57
N ALA A 225 -27.76 -12.52 1.80
CA ALA A 225 -29.09 -12.09 2.27
C ALA A 225 -29.15 -10.69 2.89
N VAL A 226 -28.05 -9.92 2.91
CA VAL A 226 -28.11 -8.49 3.22
C VAL A 226 -27.93 -7.69 1.93
N GLN A 227 -28.97 -7.69 1.10
CA GLN A 227 -29.25 -6.49 0.32
C GLN A 227 -29.85 -5.44 1.26
N LYS A 228 -29.32 -4.22 1.15
CA LYS A 228 -29.86 -2.96 1.68
C LYS A 228 -29.85 -2.79 3.20
N ALA A 229 -28.71 -2.38 3.75
CA ALA A 229 -28.75 -1.12 4.49
C ALA A 229 -28.63 -0.01 3.45
N GLU A 230 -29.44 1.05 3.56
CA GLU A 230 -29.59 2.12 2.57
C GLU A 230 -28.27 2.87 2.34
N ALA A 231 -27.40 2.35 1.47
CA ALA A 231 -26.55 3.22 0.69
C ALA A 231 -27.49 4.19 -0.02
N THR A 232 -27.36 5.47 0.31
CA THR A 232 -28.09 6.53 -0.36
C THR A 232 -27.43 6.70 -1.73
N PHE A 233 -27.79 5.79 -2.64
CA PHE A 233 -27.42 5.83 -4.04
C PHE A 233 -28.09 7.06 -4.66
N LYS A 234 -27.38 7.73 -5.55
CA LYS A 234 -27.90 8.95 -6.19
C LYS A 234 -29.12 8.66 -7.07
N GLY A 235 -29.34 7.40 -7.44
CA GLY A 235 -30.46 6.97 -8.27
C GLY A 235 -30.34 7.47 -9.70
N VAL A 236 -29.10 7.77 -10.13
CA VAL A 236 -28.76 8.24 -11.47
C VAL A 236 -28.01 7.14 -12.19
N THR A 237 -28.08 7.16 -13.52
CA THR A 237 -27.49 6.13 -14.36
C THR A 237 -26.59 6.80 -15.38
N ASP A 238 -25.33 6.39 -15.40
CA ASP A 238 -24.34 6.80 -16.39
C ASP A 238 -24.19 5.72 -17.47
N GLU A 239 -24.22 6.14 -18.73
CA GLU A 239 -23.88 5.31 -19.88
C GLU A 239 -22.38 5.42 -20.14
N VAL A 240 -21.72 4.27 -20.32
CA VAL A 240 -20.27 4.16 -20.50
C VAL A 240 -19.98 3.52 -21.84
N HIS A 241 -19.16 4.20 -22.63
CA HIS A 241 -18.92 3.90 -24.04
C HIS A 241 -17.56 3.22 -24.26
N SER A 242 -17.39 2.55 -25.39
CA SER A 242 -16.12 1.97 -25.80
C SER A 242 -15.04 3.04 -25.99
N VAL A 243 -13.85 2.76 -25.49
CA VAL A 243 -12.68 3.66 -25.55
C VAL A 243 -11.89 3.56 -26.86
N ALA A 244 -12.15 2.56 -27.69
CA ALA A 244 -11.49 2.39 -28.99
C ALA A 244 -12.36 1.56 -29.94
N ASP A 245 -12.05 1.61 -31.23
CA ASP A 245 -12.52 0.59 -32.16
C ASP A 245 -11.83 -0.72 -31.81
N GLY A 246 -12.59 -1.80 -31.58
CA GLY A 246 -12.00 -2.98 -30.99
C GLY A 246 -12.96 -4.09 -30.62
N GLU A 247 -12.41 -5.14 -30.03
CA GLU A 247 -13.19 -6.20 -29.40
C GLU A 247 -13.34 -5.92 -27.92
N VAL A 248 -14.58 -5.67 -27.49
CA VAL A 248 -14.92 -5.48 -26.08
C VAL A 248 -15.07 -6.83 -25.40
N ILE A 249 -14.29 -7.05 -24.36
CA ILE A 249 -14.29 -8.26 -23.54
C ILE A 249 -14.73 -7.93 -22.11
N ASN A 250 -15.22 -8.94 -21.39
CA ASN A 250 -15.52 -8.76 -19.98
C ASN A 250 -14.24 -8.54 -19.18
N ILE A 251 -14.34 -7.85 -18.05
CA ILE A 251 -13.16 -7.58 -17.24
C ILE A 251 -12.55 -8.87 -16.70
N GLU A 252 -13.35 -9.91 -16.45
CA GLU A 252 -12.91 -11.23 -16.01
C GLU A 252 -12.02 -11.96 -17.04
N ASP A 253 -12.11 -11.59 -18.31
CA ASP A 253 -11.33 -12.20 -19.40
C ASP A 253 -9.97 -11.52 -19.60
N VAL A 254 -9.67 -10.44 -18.86
CA VAL A 254 -8.40 -9.72 -18.90
C VAL A 254 -7.28 -10.58 -18.31
N LYS A 255 -6.10 -10.60 -18.95
CA LYS A 255 -4.94 -11.42 -18.54
C LYS A 255 -4.13 -10.82 -17.38
N ASP A 256 -4.79 -10.09 -16.48
CA ASP A 256 -4.18 -9.48 -15.31
C ASP A 256 -5.12 -9.69 -14.10
N PRO A 257 -4.65 -10.35 -13.03
CA PRO A 257 -5.48 -10.63 -11.86
C PRO A 257 -6.05 -9.39 -11.15
N VAL A 258 -5.37 -8.24 -11.21
CA VAL A 258 -5.83 -6.98 -10.59
C VAL A 258 -7.14 -6.52 -11.23
N PHE A 259 -7.20 -6.63 -12.56
CA PHE A 259 -8.41 -6.26 -13.30
C PHE A 259 -9.42 -7.41 -13.34
N SER A 260 -9.00 -8.65 -13.63
CA SER A 260 -9.93 -9.76 -13.81
C SER A 260 -10.63 -10.22 -12.54
N GLN A 261 -10.02 -9.96 -11.37
CA GLN A 261 -10.65 -10.17 -10.06
C GLN A 261 -11.34 -8.92 -9.52
N LYS A 262 -11.45 -7.86 -10.33
CA LYS A 262 -12.10 -6.59 -9.99
C LYS A 262 -11.53 -5.91 -8.73
N MET A 263 -10.24 -6.11 -8.45
CA MET A 263 -9.60 -5.57 -7.25
C MET A 263 -9.56 -4.03 -7.25
N MET A 264 -9.52 -3.40 -8.43
CA MET A 264 -9.61 -1.95 -8.59
C MET A 264 -11.03 -1.44 -8.89
N GLY A 265 -12.01 -2.33 -9.01
CA GLY A 265 -13.38 -2.01 -9.41
C GLY A 265 -13.90 -2.89 -10.55
N ASP A 266 -15.21 -2.81 -10.78
CA ASP A 266 -15.87 -3.46 -11.91
C ASP A 266 -15.69 -2.64 -13.20
N GLY A 267 -15.96 -3.23 -14.36
CA GLY A 267 -15.72 -2.58 -15.64
C GLY A 267 -15.70 -3.53 -16.83
N PHE A 268 -14.92 -3.17 -17.85
CA PHE A 268 -14.70 -3.96 -19.06
C PHE A 268 -13.33 -3.64 -19.66
N ALA A 269 -12.91 -4.39 -20.67
CA ALA A 269 -11.72 -4.07 -21.45
C ALA A 269 -12.01 -4.09 -22.94
N VAL A 270 -11.18 -3.40 -23.70
CA VAL A 270 -11.25 -3.31 -25.17
C VAL A 270 -9.91 -3.73 -25.73
N GLU A 271 -9.90 -4.67 -26.66
CA GLU A 271 -8.74 -4.97 -27.50
C GLU A 271 -8.74 -4.02 -28.70
N PRO A 272 -7.90 -2.97 -28.70
CA PRO A 272 -8.00 -1.90 -29.69
C PRO A 272 -7.44 -2.33 -31.05
N GLU A 273 -8.16 -2.00 -32.12
CA GLU A 273 -7.69 -2.13 -33.51
C GLU A 273 -6.78 -0.98 -33.91
N ASN A 274 -6.93 0.19 -33.29
CA ASN A 274 -6.14 1.38 -33.55
C ASN A 274 -5.77 2.12 -32.25
N GLY A 275 -4.77 2.99 -32.34
CA GLY A 275 -4.22 3.72 -31.20
C GLY A 275 -5.05 4.90 -30.69
N HIS A 276 -6.24 5.16 -31.21
CA HIS A 276 -7.04 6.32 -30.80
C HIS A 276 -7.91 5.97 -29.59
N ILE A 277 -7.43 6.30 -28.40
CA ILE A 277 -8.14 6.05 -27.16
C ILE A 277 -9.00 7.28 -26.83
N VAL A 278 -10.31 7.09 -26.80
CA VAL A 278 -11.32 8.15 -26.56
C VAL A 278 -11.94 8.04 -25.17
N SER A 279 -12.58 9.12 -24.73
CA SER A 279 -13.25 9.16 -23.44
C SER A 279 -14.49 8.25 -23.43
N PRO A 280 -14.64 7.36 -22.43
CA PRO A 280 -15.82 6.50 -22.31
C PRO A 280 -17.04 7.23 -21.74
N VAL A 281 -16.84 8.42 -21.15
CA VAL A 281 -17.90 9.20 -20.48
C VAL A 281 -17.71 10.69 -20.74
N ALA A 282 -18.78 11.47 -20.55
CA ALA A 282 -18.66 12.92 -20.42
C ALA A 282 -18.32 13.27 -18.96
N GLY A 283 -17.34 14.14 -18.75
CA GLY A 283 -16.88 14.48 -17.40
C GLY A 283 -15.62 15.31 -17.37
N LYS A 284 -14.96 15.32 -16.23
CA LYS A 284 -13.70 16.04 -16.00
C LYS A 284 -12.54 15.05 -15.86
N VAL A 285 -11.43 15.32 -16.54
CA VAL A 285 -10.17 14.59 -16.35
C VAL A 285 -9.63 14.93 -14.96
N THR A 286 -9.60 13.96 -14.05
CA THR A 286 -9.14 14.15 -12.67
C THR A 286 -7.65 13.90 -12.51
N SER A 287 -7.08 13.03 -13.34
CA SER A 287 -5.66 12.73 -13.30
C SER A 287 -5.15 12.27 -14.67
N VAL A 288 -3.93 12.67 -15.00
CA VAL A 288 -3.14 12.10 -16.09
C VAL A 288 -1.86 11.55 -15.48
N PHE A 289 -1.65 10.25 -15.60
CA PHE A 289 -0.52 9.60 -14.94
C PHE A 289 0.81 10.06 -15.56
N PRO A 290 1.92 10.15 -14.80
CA PRO A 290 3.21 10.67 -15.31
C PRO A 290 3.73 9.93 -16.55
N THR A 291 3.53 8.61 -16.60
CA THR A 291 3.89 7.74 -17.72
C THR A 291 2.79 7.63 -18.77
N LYS A 292 1.72 8.44 -18.68
CA LYS A 292 0.69 8.67 -19.71
C LYS A 292 -0.16 7.46 -20.13
N HIS A 293 0.07 6.30 -19.53
CA HIS A 293 -0.64 5.06 -19.84
C HIS A 293 -2.03 4.98 -19.19
N ALA A 294 -2.36 5.86 -18.24
CA ALA A 294 -3.63 5.85 -17.56
C ALA A 294 -4.17 7.26 -17.31
N LEU A 295 -5.50 7.39 -17.33
CA LEU A 295 -6.23 8.63 -17.10
C LEU A 295 -7.43 8.38 -16.18
N GLY A 296 -7.57 9.22 -15.16
CA GLY A 296 -8.76 9.27 -14.32
C GLY A 296 -9.76 10.29 -14.85
N LEU A 297 -11.05 9.93 -14.85
CA LEU A 297 -12.17 10.79 -15.18
C LEU A 297 -13.21 10.74 -14.06
N VAL A 298 -13.95 11.83 -13.90
CA VAL A 298 -15.13 11.86 -13.04
C VAL A 298 -16.32 12.44 -13.80
N THR A 299 -17.47 11.76 -13.78
CA THR A 299 -18.72 12.28 -14.36
C THR A 299 -19.31 13.35 -13.45
N ASP A 300 -20.21 14.18 -13.98
CA ASP A 300 -20.97 15.15 -13.16
C ASP A 300 -21.81 14.45 -12.08
N ASN A 301 -22.22 13.21 -12.33
CA ASN A 301 -22.91 12.35 -11.38
C ASN A 301 -21.99 11.74 -10.32
N GLY A 302 -20.66 11.86 -10.48
CA GLY A 302 -19.65 11.42 -9.53
C GLY A 302 -19.18 9.98 -9.72
N LEU A 303 -19.41 9.37 -10.89
CA LEU A 303 -18.77 8.10 -11.26
C LEU A 303 -17.29 8.37 -11.52
N GLU A 304 -16.41 7.65 -10.83
CA GLU A 304 -14.96 7.71 -11.10
C GLU A 304 -14.59 6.61 -12.08
N VAL A 305 -14.00 6.98 -13.21
CA VAL A 305 -13.61 6.07 -14.29
C VAL A 305 -12.11 6.14 -14.49
N LEU A 306 -11.43 4.99 -14.45
CA LEU A 306 -10.03 4.85 -14.82
C LEU A 306 -9.95 4.20 -16.21
N VAL A 307 -9.28 4.87 -17.13
CA VAL A 307 -8.89 4.31 -18.44
C VAL A 307 -7.41 3.94 -18.36
N HIS A 308 -7.08 2.66 -18.47
CA HIS A 308 -5.71 2.14 -18.40
C HIS A 308 -5.34 1.45 -19.72
N ILE A 309 -4.30 1.92 -20.40
CA ILE A 309 -3.94 1.53 -21.77
C ILE A 309 -2.84 0.46 -21.74
N GLY A 310 -3.18 -0.76 -22.11
CA GLY A 310 -2.30 -1.93 -22.10
C GLY A 310 -2.05 -2.49 -20.70
N LEU A 311 -1.25 -3.56 -20.62
CA LEU A 311 -0.81 -4.17 -19.34
C LEU A 311 0.70 -3.95 -19.15
N ASP A 312 1.11 -3.63 -17.91
CA ASP A 312 2.50 -3.30 -17.54
C ASP A 312 3.15 -2.16 -18.35
N THR A 313 2.35 -1.31 -19.00
CA THR A 313 2.82 -0.24 -19.89
C THR A 313 3.44 0.95 -19.16
N VAL A 314 3.29 1.02 -17.82
CA VAL A 314 4.05 1.94 -16.96
C VAL A 314 5.56 1.83 -17.20
N SER A 315 6.05 0.62 -17.49
CA SER A 315 7.47 0.34 -17.77
C SER A 315 7.99 0.97 -19.06
N LEU A 316 7.12 1.50 -19.92
CA LEU A 316 7.47 2.16 -21.18
C LEU A 316 7.74 3.67 -21.04
N GLU A 317 7.66 4.19 -19.81
CA GLU A 317 8.04 5.56 -19.45
C GLU A 317 7.32 6.65 -20.27
N GLY A 318 6.10 6.37 -20.75
CA GLY A 318 5.32 7.32 -21.53
C GLY A 318 5.75 7.52 -22.99
N LYS A 319 6.74 6.75 -23.47
CA LYS A 319 7.23 6.85 -24.87
C LYS A 319 6.17 6.55 -25.94
N PRO A 320 5.31 5.52 -25.79
CA PRO A 320 4.33 5.18 -26.83
C PRO A 320 3.02 5.97 -26.69
N PHE A 321 2.92 6.93 -25.77
CA PHE A 321 1.67 7.60 -25.44
C PHE A 321 1.77 9.12 -25.66
N GLU A 322 0.92 9.64 -26.54
CA GLU A 322 0.72 11.07 -26.72
C GLU A 322 -0.65 11.49 -26.19
N VAL A 323 -0.67 12.08 -24.98
CA VAL A 323 -1.90 12.59 -24.36
C VAL A 323 -2.34 13.88 -25.04
N LYS A 324 -3.62 13.97 -25.40
CA LYS A 324 -4.24 15.12 -26.08
C LYS A 324 -5.09 16.00 -25.15
N VAL A 325 -5.23 15.58 -23.89
CA VAL A 325 -5.97 16.29 -22.85
C VAL A 325 -5.06 16.70 -21.69
N SER A 326 -5.55 17.61 -20.85
CA SER A 326 -4.86 18.05 -19.62
C SER A 326 -5.69 17.75 -18.39
N GLU A 327 -5.03 17.58 -17.25
CA GLU A 327 -5.72 17.45 -15.97
C GLU A 327 -6.62 18.67 -15.71
N GLY A 328 -7.83 18.41 -15.24
CA GLY A 328 -8.86 19.42 -15.00
C GLY A 328 -9.70 19.79 -16.22
N GLN A 329 -9.35 19.31 -17.42
CA GLN A 329 -10.13 19.54 -18.64
C GLN A 329 -11.47 18.80 -18.61
N THR A 330 -12.53 19.44 -19.08
CA THR A 330 -13.82 18.79 -19.33
C THR A 330 -13.81 18.17 -20.73
N VAL A 331 -14.29 16.94 -20.84
CA VAL A 331 -14.36 16.15 -22.07
C VAL A 331 -15.76 15.58 -22.26
N ALA A 332 -16.18 15.40 -23.51
CA ALA A 332 -17.37 14.63 -23.88
C ALA A 332 -17.01 13.16 -24.13
N ALA A 333 -18.01 12.27 -24.06
CA ALA A 333 -17.84 10.89 -24.50
C ALA A 333 -17.44 10.87 -25.99
N GLY A 334 -16.38 10.12 -26.31
CA GLY A 334 -15.80 10.06 -27.65
C GLY A 334 -14.72 11.11 -27.94
N ASP A 335 -14.44 12.06 -27.06
CA ASP A 335 -13.30 12.97 -27.23
C ASP A 335 -11.98 12.20 -27.11
N LEU A 336 -11.00 12.53 -27.97
CA LEU A 336 -9.70 11.87 -28.00
C LEU A 336 -8.90 12.19 -26.73
N LEU A 337 -8.53 11.15 -25.99
CA LEU A 337 -7.71 11.25 -24.78
C LEU A 337 -6.23 11.05 -25.07
N VAL A 338 -5.91 9.95 -25.76
CA VAL A 338 -4.52 9.50 -26.00
C VAL A 338 -4.40 8.90 -27.40
N GLU A 339 -3.31 9.24 -28.09
CA GLU A 339 -2.81 8.46 -29.22
C GLU A 339 -1.74 7.50 -28.70
N ALA A 340 -2.02 6.19 -28.79
CA ALA A 340 -1.15 5.12 -28.35
C ALA A 340 -0.50 4.40 -29.54
N ASP A 341 0.82 4.29 -29.54
CA ASP A 341 1.55 3.46 -30.50
C ASP A 341 1.44 1.98 -30.11
N LEU A 342 0.39 1.33 -30.60
CA LEU A 342 0.11 -0.08 -30.29
C LEU A 342 1.22 -1.01 -30.79
N ASP A 343 1.92 -0.65 -31.87
CA ASP A 343 2.99 -1.47 -32.41
C ASP A 343 4.23 -1.41 -31.50
N ALA A 344 4.58 -0.22 -31.01
CA ALA A 344 5.64 -0.07 -30.01
C ALA A 344 5.33 -0.83 -28.70
N ILE A 345 4.06 -0.86 -28.27
CA ILE A 345 3.63 -1.65 -27.08
C ILE A 345 3.83 -3.16 -27.33
N ARG A 346 3.41 -3.65 -28.50
CA ARG A 346 3.59 -5.07 -28.88
C ARG A 346 5.06 -5.45 -29.06
N GLU A 347 5.87 -4.58 -29.65
CA GLU A 347 7.32 -4.79 -29.80
C GLU A 347 8.04 -4.89 -28.45
N ALA A 348 7.54 -4.17 -27.44
CA ALA A 348 8.01 -4.27 -26.06
C ALA A 348 7.49 -5.51 -25.31
N GLY A 349 6.72 -6.40 -25.97
CA GLY A 349 6.19 -7.62 -25.39
C GLY A 349 5.05 -7.39 -24.39
N ARG A 350 4.31 -6.29 -24.53
CA ARG A 350 3.20 -5.91 -23.65
C ARG A 350 1.85 -6.10 -24.35
N GLU A 351 0.81 -6.35 -23.55
CA GLU A 351 -0.57 -6.47 -24.05
C GLU A 351 -1.15 -5.07 -24.30
N THR A 352 -1.99 -4.95 -25.33
CA THR A 352 -2.61 -3.68 -25.75
C THR A 352 -4.03 -3.47 -25.23
N SER A 353 -4.56 -4.44 -24.48
CA SER A 353 -5.90 -4.39 -23.88
C SER A 353 -6.05 -3.10 -23.08
N THR A 354 -7.01 -2.26 -23.46
CA THR A 354 -7.31 -1.01 -22.77
C THR A 354 -8.48 -1.26 -21.82
N ILE A 355 -8.22 -1.10 -20.53
CA ILE A 355 -9.16 -1.40 -19.44
C ILE A 355 -9.91 -0.13 -19.04
N VAL A 356 -11.22 -0.26 -18.83
CA VAL A 356 -12.10 0.75 -18.28
C VAL A 356 -12.66 0.22 -16.95
N VAL A 357 -12.29 0.86 -15.84
CA VAL A 357 -12.66 0.43 -14.48
C VAL A 357 -13.33 1.55 -13.72
N PHE A 358 -14.32 1.22 -12.89
CA PHE A 358 -15.00 2.16 -12.01
C PHE A 358 -14.44 2.07 -10.59
N THR A 359 -13.73 3.10 -10.15
CA THR A 359 -12.87 3.02 -8.95
C THR A 359 -13.57 3.30 -7.63
N ASN A 360 -14.79 3.85 -7.66
CA ASN A 360 -15.56 4.20 -6.47
C ASN A 360 -16.72 3.23 -6.21
N ALA A 361 -16.41 1.96 -5.98
CA ALA A 361 -17.38 0.87 -5.81
C ALA A 361 -18.48 1.16 -4.77
N ASP A 362 -18.17 1.87 -3.68
CA ASP A 362 -19.14 2.22 -2.63
C ASP A 362 -20.28 3.14 -3.13
N ALA A 363 -20.02 3.91 -4.18
CA ALA A 363 -21.00 4.80 -4.81
C ALA A 363 -21.77 4.09 -5.94
N ILE A 364 -21.43 2.85 -6.29
CA ILE A 364 -22.01 2.14 -7.43
C ILE A 364 -22.99 1.08 -6.92
N LYS A 365 -24.25 1.23 -7.32
CA LYS A 365 -25.31 0.27 -7.03
C LYS A 365 -25.24 -0.96 -7.92
N SER A 366 -24.99 -0.78 -9.22
CA SER A 366 -24.80 -1.89 -10.15
C SER A 366 -24.07 -1.48 -11.42
N VAL A 367 -23.32 -2.42 -12.01
CA VAL A 367 -22.70 -2.30 -13.33
C VAL A 367 -23.31 -3.37 -14.22
N LYS A 368 -23.73 -2.99 -15.42
CA LYS A 368 -24.21 -3.92 -16.44
C LYS A 368 -23.47 -3.68 -17.75
N VAL A 369 -22.68 -4.66 -18.18
CA VAL A 369 -22.09 -4.68 -19.52
C VAL A 369 -23.15 -5.24 -20.47
N GLU A 370 -23.72 -4.38 -21.32
CA GLU A 370 -24.82 -4.73 -22.23
C GLU A 370 -24.31 -5.26 -23.57
N HIS A 371 -23.12 -4.83 -23.98
CA HIS A 371 -22.54 -5.16 -25.28
C HIS A 371 -21.08 -5.63 -25.17
N THR A 372 -20.78 -6.77 -25.77
CA THR A 372 -19.44 -7.34 -25.93
C THR A 372 -19.20 -7.72 -27.40
N GLY A 373 -17.94 -7.99 -27.75
CA GLY A 373 -17.52 -8.27 -29.11
C GLY A 373 -17.12 -7.01 -29.87
N LYS A 374 -17.14 -7.08 -31.20
CA LYS A 374 -16.58 -6.03 -32.05
C LYS A 374 -17.47 -4.78 -32.07
N LEU A 375 -16.97 -3.67 -31.54
CA LEU A 375 -17.65 -2.38 -31.44
C LEU A 375 -16.75 -1.24 -31.94
N ALA A 376 -17.40 -0.18 -32.43
CA ALA A 376 -16.70 1.04 -32.78
C ALA A 376 -16.38 1.87 -31.53
N ALA A 377 -15.40 2.75 -31.62
CA ALA A 377 -15.15 3.76 -30.59
C ALA A 377 -16.43 4.57 -30.31
N ASN A 378 -16.64 4.93 -29.04
CA ASN A 378 -17.81 5.69 -28.59
C ASN A 378 -19.18 4.97 -28.74
N ALA A 379 -19.20 3.67 -29.05
CA ALA A 379 -20.42 2.87 -28.95
C ALA A 379 -20.76 2.60 -27.47
N PRO A 380 -22.04 2.59 -27.06
CA PRO A 380 -22.42 2.25 -25.69
C PRO A 380 -22.03 0.80 -25.36
N VAL A 381 -21.47 0.58 -24.17
CA VAL A 381 -20.97 -0.73 -23.72
C VAL A 381 -21.63 -1.14 -22.41
N ALA A 382 -21.66 -0.22 -21.45
CA ALA A 382 -22.11 -0.52 -20.10
C ALA A 382 -22.98 0.58 -19.52
N THR A 383 -23.79 0.20 -18.55
CA THR A 383 -24.65 1.09 -17.77
C THR A 383 -24.29 0.96 -16.30
N VAL A 384 -24.03 2.08 -15.65
CA VAL A 384 -23.63 2.14 -14.24
C VAL A 384 -24.67 2.93 -13.45
N GLU A 385 -25.29 2.28 -12.47
CA GLU A 385 -26.24 2.92 -11.55
C GLU A 385 -25.50 3.35 -10.28
N LEU A 386 -25.58 4.65 -9.93
CA LEU A 386 -24.98 5.27 -8.74
C LEU A 386 -26.00 5.52 -7.63
#